data_AF-A0A098GJL4-F1
#
_entry.id   AF-A0A098GJL4-F1
#
_cell.length_a   1.000
_cell.length_b   1.000
_cell.length_c   1.000
_cell.angle_alpha   90.00
_cell.angle_beta   90.00
_cell.angle_gamma   90.00
#
_symmetry.space_group_name_H-M   'P 1'
#
loop_
_entity.id
_entity.type
_entity.pdbx_description
1 polymer ?
#
loop_
_entity_poly.entity_id
_entity_poly.type
_entity_poly.pdbx_seq_one_letter_code
_entity_poly.pdbx_strand_id
1 'polypeptide(L)'
;MDCIGVIVNTTNYLNHLAAQGQHCFTTDDMMHALKMSQTAVWAAITRLEKKGVIATPHRGFHIIVPPEFQRPGCLPPDQFIPDLMTYLQIPYYVGLLSAAQYYGASHQQAQTFQVLVPKNRKKIQCGQIRVEFIARKNIYDIPTKNFNTPKGYVKISSPEATALDLANYPMYCGGLSNVLTTLEELAEQIQPQALERLANQLPSSPQLQRLGFMFEAGQLDELAMVIETILRKRTIRAVALVPKITNQDMDKPINKRWKVIQNEMLESDL
;
A
#
# COMPACT_ATOMS: atom_id res chain seq x y z
N MET A 1 10.34 -27.44 -32.82
CA MET A 1 10.56 -28.33 -31.65
C MET A 1 9.93 -27.66 -30.44
N ASP A 2 8.65 -27.32 -30.51
CA ASP A 2 7.43 -28.15 -30.54
C ASP A 2 6.99 -28.52 -29.13
N CYS A 3 6.08 -27.68 -28.61
CA CYS A 3 5.06 -28.02 -27.62
C CYS A 3 3.93 -26.97 -27.69
N ILE A 4 3.46 -26.60 -28.88
CA ILE A 4 2.12 -25.97 -29.00
C ILE A 4 1.12 -27.12 -29.08
N GLY A 5 1.03 -27.88 -27.98
CA GLY A 5 -0.12 -28.74 -27.77
C GLY A 5 -1.34 -27.82 -27.74
N VAL A 6 -2.29 -28.05 -28.65
CA VAL A 6 -3.55 -27.31 -28.69
C VAL A 6 -4.10 -27.24 -27.28
N ILE A 7 -4.20 -26.04 -26.70
CA ILE A 7 -4.80 -25.88 -25.37
C ILE A 7 -6.30 -26.10 -25.55
N VAL A 8 -6.75 -27.34 -25.38
CA VAL A 8 -8.12 -27.76 -25.74
C VAL A 8 -9.16 -27.36 -24.68
N ASN A 9 -8.73 -27.14 -23.43
CA ASN A 9 -9.63 -26.83 -22.33
C ASN A 9 -9.03 -25.90 -21.28
N THR A 10 -9.89 -25.39 -20.40
CA THR A 10 -9.53 -24.43 -19.35
C THR A 10 -8.48 -24.94 -18.38
N THR A 11 -8.47 -26.24 -18.04
CA THR A 11 -7.49 -26.81 -17.11
C THR A 11 -6.09 -26.81 -17.71
N ASN A 12 -5.97 -27.24 -18.97
CA ASN A 12 -4.69 -27.23 -19.68
C ASN A 12 -4.17 -25.79 -19.86
N TYR A 13 -5.07 -24.82 -20.07
CA TYR A 13 -4.71 -23.40 -20.13
C TYR A 13 -4.08 -22.92 -18.83
N LEU A 14 -4.74 -23.13 -17.69
CA LEU A 14 -4.22 -22.70 -16.40
C LEU A 14 -2.89 -23.39 -16.05
N ASN A 15 -2.77 -24.69 -16.34
CA ASN A 15 -1.53 -25.43 -16.12
C ASN A 15 -0.39 -24.92 -17.00
N HIS A 16 -0.68 -24.55 -18.25
CA HIS A 16 0.31 -23.97 -19.16
C HIS A 16 0.83 -22.62 -18.65
N LEU A 17 -0.07 -21.72 -18.22
CA LEU A 17 0.31 -20.45 -17.62
C LEU A 17 1.15 -20.66 -16.35
N ALA A 18 0.70 -21.53 -15.45
CA ALA A 18 1.41 -21.81 -14.20
C ALA A 18 2.81 -22.39 -14.45
N ALA A 19 2.97 -23.27 -15.45
CA ALA A 19 4.27 -23.82 -15.84
C ALA A 19 5.23 -22.77 -16.39
N GLN A 20 4.72 -21.64 -16.90
CA GLN A 20 5.50 -20.49 -17.36
C GLN A 20 5.75 -19.45 -16.25
N GLY A 21 5.33 -19.74 -15.01
CA GLY A 21 5.40 -18.77 -13.91
C GLY A 21 4.37 -17.65 -14.00
N GLN A 22 3.40 -17.75 -14.91
CA GLN A 22 2.30 -16.80 -15.02
C GLN A 22 1.19 -17.21 -14.06
N HIS A 23 0.83 -16.30 -13.17
CA HIS A 23 -0.16 -16.55 -12.11
C HIS A 23 -1.40 -15.67 -12.22
N CYS A 24 -1.39 -14.74 -13.17
CA CYS A 24 -2.49 -13.86 -13.49
C CYS A 24 -2.78 -13.95 -14.99
N PHE A 25 -4.04 -13.75 -15.39
CA PHE A 25 -4.45 -13.67 -16.79
C PHE A 25 -5.70 -12.80 -16.92
N THR A 26 -5.96 -12.28 -18.11
CA THR A 26 -7.17 -11.49 -18.39
C THR A 26 -8.27 -12.34 -19.03
N THR A 27 -9.51 -11.87 -18.96
CA THR A 27 -10.62 -12.50 -19.72
C THR A 27 -10.28 -12.57 -21.21
N ASP A 28 -9.64 -11.53 -21.75
CA ASP A 28 -9.27 -11.45 -23.16
C ASP A 28 -8.17 -12.47 -23.51
N ASP A 29 -7.18 -12.67 -22.64
CA ASP A 29 -6.14 -13.70 -22.83
C ASP A 29 -6.75 -15.09 -22.98
N MET A 30 -7.72 -15.43 -22.11
CA MET A 30 -8.41 -16.72 -22.17
C MET A 30 -9.29 -16.84 -23.44
N MET A 31 -9.99 -15.76 -23.81
CA MET A 31 -10.79 -15.73 -25.05
C MET A 31 -9.92 -16.00 -26.28
N HIS A 32 -8.78 -15.33 -26.39
CA HIS A 32 -7.86 -15.48 -27.51
C HIS A 32 -7.18 -16.85 -27.52
N ALA A 33 -6.69 -17.34 -26.37
CA ALA A 33 -5.98 -18.60 -26.28
C ALA A 33 -6.88 -19.82 -26.60
N LEU A 34 -8.13 -19.79 -26.11
CA LEU A 34 -9.07 -20.91 -26.27
C LEU A 34 -10.01 -20.75 -27.49
N LYS A 35 -9.93 -19.63 -28.21
CA LYS A 35 -10.83 -19.27 -29.33
C LYS A 35 -12.32 -19.41 -28.95
N MET A 36 -12.65 -19.03 -27.72
CA MET A 36 -13.99 -19.14 -27.15
C MET A 36 -14.76 -17.83 -27.30
N SER A 37 -16.09 -17.90 -27.42
CA SER A 37 -16.94 -16.71 -27.33
C SER A 37 -16.88 -16.12 -25.92
N GLN A 38 -17.21 -14.83 -25.80
CA GLN A 38 -17.26 -14.15 -24.50
C GLN A 38 -18.20 -14.85 -23.51
N THR A 39 -19.37 -15.31 -23.98
CA THR A 39 -20.34 -16.06 -23.17
C THR A 39 -19.76 -17.38 -22.66
N ALA A 40 -19.03 -18.11 -23.50
CA ALA A 40 -18.41 -19.37 -23.13
C ALA A 40 -17.26 -19.15 -22.12
N VAL A 41 -16.45 -18.11 -22.29
CA VAL A 41 -15.38 -17.76 -21.35
C VAL A 41 -15.94 -17.32 -20.00
N TRP A 42 -17.02 -16.54 -19.97
CA TRP A 42 -17.66 -16.16 -18.71
C TRP A 42 -18.19 -17.39 -17.96
N ALA A 43 -18.86 -18.31 -18.65
CA ALA A 43 -19.31 -19.56 -18.05
C ALA A 43 -18.14 -20.42 -17.53
N ALA A 44 -16.99 -20.41 -18.24
CA ALA A 44 -15.77 -21.06 -17.79
C ALA A 44 -15.19 -20.41 -16.53
N ILE A 45 -15.01 -19.09 -16.50
CA ILE A 45 -14.51 -18.32 -15.36
C ILE A 45 -15.38 -18.58 -14.13
N THR A 46 -16.71 -18.41 -14.24
CA THR A 46 -17.62 -18.65 -13.12
C THR A 46 -17.51 -20.08 -12.58
N ARG A 47 -17.33 -21.08 -13.45
CA ARG A 47 -17.12 -22.47 -13.02
C ARG A 47 -15.79 -22.65 -12.29
N LEU A 48 -14.72 -22.00 -12.76
CA LEU A 48 -13.39 -22.07 -12.15
C LEU A 48 -13.36 -21.36 -10.78
N GLU A 49 -14.01 -20.19 -10.67
CA GLU A 49 -14.18 -19.47 -9.40
C GLU A 49 -14.95 -20.32 -8.37
N LYS A 50 -16.07 -20.95 -8.78
CA LYS A 50 -16.84 -21.85 -7.91
C LYS A 50 -16.02 -23.05 -7.42
N LYS A 51 -15.03 -23.49 -8.20
CA LYS A 51 -14.10 -24.56 -7.83
C LYS A 51 -12.92 -24.06 -6.98
N GLY A 52 -12.78 -22.75 -6.78
CA GLY A 52 -11.67 -22.14 -6.05
C GLY A 52 -10.32 -22.24 -6.75
N VAL A 53 -10.29 -22.54 -8.06
CA VAL A 53 -9.03 -22.67 -8.83
C VAL A 53 -8.57 -21.35 -9.42
N ILE A 54 -9.47 -20.37 -9.50
CA ILE A 54 -9.13 -18.98 -9.79
C ILE A 54 -9.85 -18.05 -8.79
N ALA A 55 -9.34 -16.82 -8.69
CA ALA A 55 -9.99 -15.73 -8.01
C ALA A 55 -9.96 -14.46 -8.88
N THR A 56 -10.96 -13.59 -8.75
CA THR A 56 -11.11 -12.39 -9.58
C THR A 56 -11.09 -11.14 -8.71
N PRO A 57 -9.91 -10.59 -8.37
CA PRO A 57 -9.82 -9.36 -7.56
C PRO A 57 -10.34 -8.13 -8.30
N HIS A 58 -10.40 -8.18 -9.64
CA HIS A 58 -10.91 -7.11 -10.48
C HIS A 58 -11.59 -7.68 -11.71
N ARG A 59 -12.67 -7.07 -12.17
CA ARG A 59 -13.36 -7.49 -13.39
C ARG A 59 -12.38 -7.53 -14.57
N GLY A 60 -12.31 -8.65 -15.26
CA GLY A 60 -11.42 -8.84 -16.40
C GLY A 60 -10.01 -9.32 -16.05
N PHE A 61 -9.66 -9.41 -14.76
CA PHE A 61 -8.35 -9.83 -14.27
C PHE A 61 -8.51 -10.99 -13.28
N HIS A 62 -7.85 -12.10 -13.57
CA HIS A 62 -8.02 -13.35 -12.85
C HIS A 62 -6.67 -13.84 -12.34
N ILE A 63 -6.69 -14.42 -11.16
CA ILE A 63 -5.55 -15.02 -10.48
C ILE A 63 -5.74 -16.53 -10.48
N ILE A 64 -4.72 -17.27 -10.86
CA ILE A 64 -4.64 -18.72 -10.64
C ILE A 64 -4.38 -18.95 -9.16
N VAL A 65 -5.23 -19.74 -8.49
CA VAL A 65 -5.14 -20.05 -7.06
C VAL A 65 -4.56 -21.46 -6.90
N PRO A 66 -3.26 -21.59 -6.53
CA PRO A 66 -2.66 -22.88 -6.20
C PRO A 66 -3.32 -23.55 -5.00
N PRO A 67 -3.14 -24.88 -4.83
CA PRO A 67 -3.70 -25.63 -3.70
C PRO A 67 -3.43 -25.01 -2.32
N GLU A 68 -2.21 -24.52 -2.08
CA GLU A 68 -1.80 -23.89 -0.82
C GLU A 68 -2.56 -22.58 -0.52
N PHE A 69 -3.16 -21.95 -1.53
CA PHE A 69 -3.95 -20.72 -1.39
C PHE A 69 -5.46 -20.93 -1.57
N GLN A 70 -5.95 -22.18 -1.66
CA GLN A 70 -7.38 -22.45 -1.78
C GLN A 70 -8.16 -22.05 -0.53
N ARG A 71 -7.60 -22.28 0.67
CA ARG A 71 -8.24 -21.87 1.93
C ARG A 71 -8.39 -20.35 2.07
N PRO A 72 -7.34 -19.52 1.87
CA PRO A 72 -7.52 -18.07 1.82
C PRO A 72 -8.33 -17.62 0.60
N GLY A 73 -8.41 -18.44 -0.46
CA GLY A 73 -9.24 -18.21 -1.65
C GLY A 73 -8.68 -17.17 -2.62
N CYS A 74 -7.44 -16.73 -2.41
CA CYS A 74 -6.73 -15.78 -3.26
C CYS A 74 -5.23 -15.80 -2.90
N LEU A 75 -4.38 -15.30 -3.80
CA LEU A 75 -2.96 -15.11 -3.50
C LEU A 75 -2.73 -13.97 -2.50
N PRO A 76 -1.61 -13.98 -1.76
CA PRO A 76 -1.16 -12.82 -1.00
C PRO A 76 -1.10 -11.56 -1.89
N PRO A 77 -1.52 -10.39 -1.38
CA PRO A 77 -1.58 -9.15 -2.17
C PRO A 77 -0.29 -8.77 -2.88
N ASP A 78 0.85 -8.92 -2.21
CA ASP A 78 2.16 -8.61 -2.76
C ASP A 78 2.53 -9.47 -3.99
N GLN A 79 1.86 -10.60 -4.17
CA GLN A 79 2.07 -11.51 -5.29
C GLN A 79 1.15 -11.25 -6.50
N PHE A 80 0.15 -10.36 -6.41
CA PHE A 80 -0.72 -10.05 -7.56
C PHE A 80 -0.94 -8.55 -7.80
N ILE A 81 -0.73 -7.70 -6.79
CA ILE A 81 -0.84 -6.25 -6.94
C ILE A 81 0.10 -5.70 -8.02
N PRO A 82 1.37 -6.14 -8.17
CA PRO A 82 2.22 -5.69 -9.26
C PRO A 82 1.61 -5.90 -10.65
N ASP A 83 1.11 -7.10 -10.92
CA ASP A 83 0.47 -7.45 -12.20
C ASP A 83 -0.85 -6.71 -12.39
N LEU A 84 -1.67 -6.61 -11.34
CA LEU A 84 -2.93 -5.88 -11.40
C LEU A 84 -2.70 -4.39 -11.69
N MET A 85 -1.72 -3.76 -11.05
CA MET A 85 -1.42 -2.34 -11.28
C MET A 85 -0.82 -2.11 -12.67
N THR A 86 -0.06 -3.07 -13.19
CA THR A 86 0.42 -3.07 -14.59
C THR A 86 -0.74 -3.17 -15.56
N TYR A 87 -1.66 -4.12 -15.36
CA TYR A 87 -2.87 -4.28 -16.17
C TYR A 87 -3.74 -3.02 -16.19
N LEU A 88 -3.90 -2.38 -15.03
CA LEU A 88 -4.66 -1.13 -14.90
C LEU A 88 -3.91 0.11 -15.40
N GLN A 89 -2.61 -0.02 -15.67
CA GLN A 89 -1.70 1.09 -15.98
C GLN A 89 -1.72 2.19 -14.90
N ILE A 90 -1.81 1.78 -13.63
CA ILE A 90 -1.86 2.68 -12.48
C ILE A 90 -0.51 2.62 -11.75
N PRO A 91 0.20 3.76 -11.58
CA PRO A 91 1.36 3.78 -10.70
C PRO A 91 0.91 3.50 -9.26
N TYR A 92 1.73 2.79 -8.52
CA TYR A 92 1.42 2.44 -7.14
C TYR A 92 2.70 2.29 -6.32
N TYR A 93 2.51 2.29 -5.00
CA TYR A 93 3.44 1.67 -4.06
C TYR A 93 2.65 1.17 -2.84
N VAL A 94 3.22 0.21 -2.12
CA VAL A 94 2.70 -0.25 -0.83
C VAL A 94 3.27 0.66 0.25
N GLY A 95 2.40 1.23 1.09
CA GLY A 95 2.79 2.17 2.15
C GLY A 95 2.16 1.83 3.49
N LEU A 96 2.22 2.79 4.42
CA LEU A 96 1.59 2.69 5.74
C LEU A 96 2.06 1.44 6.51
N LEU A 97 1.17 0.80 7.27
CA LEU A 97 1.51 -0.39 8.08
C LEU A 97 1.97 -1.55 7.21
N SER A 98 1.38 -1.71 6.02
CA SER A 98 1.83 -2.76 5.09
C SER A 98 3.28 -2.59 4.64
N ALA A 99 3.76 -1.36 4.46
CA ALA A 99 5.18 -1.13 4.18
C ALA A 99 6.05 -1.30 5.41
N ALA A 100 5.60 -0.81 6.57
CA ALA A 100 6.33 -0.92 7.83
C ALA A 100 6.65 -2.39 8.19
N GLN A 101 5.72 -3.30 7.89
CA GLN A 101 5.93 -4.76 8.01
C GLN A 101 7.15 -5.28 7.23
N TYR A 102 7.40 -4.80 6.00
CA TYR A 102 8.58 -5.24 5.21
C TYR A 102 9.90 -4.75 5.81
N TYR A 103 9.84 -3.77 6.71
CA TYR A 103 10.99 -3.26 7.47
C TYR A 103 11.09 -3.83 8.88
N GLY A 104 10.22 -4.78 9.24
CA GLY A 104 10.18 -5.36 10.60
C GLY A 104 9.55 -4.44 11.65
N ALA A 105 9.02 -3.29 11.25
CA ALA A 105 8.41 -2.29 12.13
C ALA A 105 6.89 -2.48 12.16
N SER A 106 6.43 -3.57 12.75
CA SER A 106 5.00 -3.84 12.91
C SER A 106 4.77 -4.93 13.96
N HIS A 107 4.45 -4.54 15.20
CA HIS A 107 4.04 -5.48 16.25
C HIS A 107 2.85 -6.39 15.86
N GLN A 108 1.92 -5.86 15.06
CA GLN A 108 0.75 -6.61 14.59
C GLN A 108 0.68 -6.67 13.08
N GLN A 109 0.08 -7.72 12.53
CA GLN A 109 -0.14 -7.77 11.10
C GLN A 109 -1.22 -6.77 10.67
N ALA A 110 -0.93 -5.95 9.66
CA ALA A 110 -1.92 -5.10 9.01
C ALA A 110 -3.09 -5.96 8.51
N GLN A 111 -4.31 -5.67 8.97
CA GLN A 111 -5.51 -6.44 8.62
C GLN A 111 -5.89 -6.34 7.12
N THR A 112 -5.36 -5.32 6.44
CA THR A 112 -5.54 -5.06 5.02
C THR A 112 -4.19 -4.69 4.42
N PHE A 113 -3.95 -5.10 3.18
CA PHE A 113 -2.78 -4.65 2.44
C PHE A 113 -3.02 -3.25 1.87
N GLN A 114 -2.14 -2.30 2.20
CA GLN A 114 -2.35 -0.88 1.96
C GLN A 114 -1.55 -0.40 0.76
N VAL A 115 -2.26 0.05 -0.27
CA VAL A 115 -1.66 0.44 -1.54
C VAL A 115 -2.01 1.91 -1.82
N LEU A 116 -0.98 2.73 -2.02
CA LEU A 116 -1.16 4.12 -2.40
C LEU A 116 -1.23 4.25 -3.92
N VAL A 117 -2.18 5.06 -4.39
CA VAL A 117 -2.53 5.26 -5.80
C VAL A 117 -2.88 6.73 -6.07
N PRO A 118 -2.84 7.23 -7.32
CA PRO A 118 -3.12 8.64 -7.63
C PRO A 118 -4.52 9.13 -7.26
N LYS A 119 -5.52 8.24 -7.26
CA LYS A 119 -6.93 8.54 -7.10
C LYS A 119 -7.61 7.45 -6.28
N ASN A 120 -8.69 7.81 -5.58
CA ASN A 120 -9.49 6.87 -4.80
C ASN A 120 -9.93 5.70 -5.67
N ARG A 121 -9.83 4.49 -5.11
CA ARG A 121 -10.23 3.24 -5.76
C ARG A 121 -10.99 2.38 -4.77
N LYS A 122 -11.93 1.57 -5.28
CA LYS A 122 -12.64 0.60 -4.46
C LYS A 122 -11.65 -0.42 -3.89
N LYS A 123 -11.79 -0.72 -2.59
CA LYS A 123 -11.09 -1.82 -1.93
C LYS A 123 -11.33 -3.14 -2.67
N ILE A 124 -10.33 -4.02 -2.65
CA ILE A 124 -10.46 -5.39 -3.15
C ILE A 124 -10.75 -6.30 -1.96
N GLN A 125 -11.73 -7.18 -2.16
CA GLN A 125 -11.94 -8.34 -1.32
C GLN A 125 -11.93 -9.57 -2.23
N CYS A 126 -10.94 -10.42 -2.04
CA CYS A 126 -10.68 -11.61 -2.86
C CYS A 126 -10.46 -12.79 -1.91
N GLY A 127 -11.49 -13.64 -1.74
CA GLY A 127 -11.50 -14.61 -0.64
C GLY A 127 -11.38 -13.90 0.72
N GLN A 128 -10.39 -14.31 1.53
CA GLN A 128 -10.05 -13.69 2.81
C GLN A 128 -9.11 -12.48 2.67
N ILE A 129 -8.55 -12.28 1.48
CA ILE A 129 -7.58 -11.22 1.21
C ILE A 129 -8.29 -9.89 1.01
N ARG A 130 -7.74 -8.85 1.67
CA ARG A 130 -8.27 -7.48 1.63
C ARG A 130 -7.16 -6.52 1.22
N VAL A 131 -7.46 -5.67 0.23
CA VAL A 131 -6.56 -4.58 -0.20
C VAL A 131 -7.31 -3.26 -0.09
N GLU A 132 -6.72 -2.33 0.65
CA GLU A 132 -7.22 -0.96 0.79
C GLU A 132 -6.40 -0.03 -0.12
N PHE A 133 -7.09 0.84 -0.85
CA PHE A 133 -6.44 1.81 -1.75
C PHE A 133 -6.56 3.21 -1.17
N ILE A 134 -5.43 3.86 -0.95
CA ILE A 134 -5.35 5.20 -0.37
C ILE A 134 -4.88 6.17 -1.45
N ALA A 135 -5.62 7.26 -1.66
CA ALA A 135 -5.26 8.25 -2.68
C ALA A 135 -4.12 9.17 -2.21
N ARG A 136 -3.09 9.31 -3.05
CA ARG A 136 -1.97 10.23 -2.86
C ARG A 136 -1.66 10.94 -4.18
N LYS A 137 -1.63 12.27 -4.15
CA LYS A 137 -1.46 13.10 -5.36
C LYS A 137 -0.06 13.02 -5.98
N ASN A 138 0.98 12.98 -5.14
CA ASN A 138 2.37 13.09 -5.56
C ASN A 138 3.07 11.72 -5.60
N ILE A 139 2.41 10.71 -6.17
CA ILE A 139 2.86 9.32 -6.09
C ILE A 139 4.25 9.09 -6.72
N TYR A 140 4.57 9.83 -7.79
CA TYR A 140 5.83 9.69 -8.51
C TYR A 140 7.02 10.28 -7.75
N ASP A 141 6.76 11.16 -6.78
CA ASP A 141 7.79 11.84 -6.00
C ASP A 141 8.16 11.04 -4.73
N ILE A 142 7.51 9.90 -4.50
CA ILE A 142 7.73 9.09 -3.30
C ILE A 142 8.80 8.04 -3.57
N PRO A 143 9.90 8.02 -2.79
CA PRO A 143 10.93 7.02 -2.96
C PRO A 143 10.41 5.63 -2.57
N THR A 144 10.67 4.65 -3.42
CA THR A 144 10.29 3.25 -3.22
C THR A 144 11.48 2.32 -3.33
N LYS A 145 11.41 1.16 -2.67
CA LYS A 145 12.32 0.02 -2.84
C LYS A 145 11.54 -1.17 -3.40
N ASN A 146 12.20 -1.99 -4.22
CA ASN A 146 11.63 -3.26 -4.65
C ASN A 146 11.94 -4.35 -3.61
N PHE A 147 10.92 -5.09 -3.20
CA PHE A 147 11.06 -6.27 -2.36
C PHE A 147 10.69 -7.51 -3.16
N ASN A 148 11.51 -8.56 -3.04
CA ASN A 148 11.24 -9.83 -3.70
C ASN A 148 10.05 -10.53 -3.03
N THR A 149 9.23 -11.17 -3.85
CA THR A 149 8.14 -12.03 -3.46
C THR A 149 8.29 -13.37 -4.18
N PRO A 150 7.58 -14.43 -3.77
CA PRO A 150 7.58 -15.69 -4.50
C PRO A 150 7.15 -15.58 -5.98
N LYS A 151 6.48 -14.49 -6.37
CA LYS A 151 5.91 -14.28 -7.71
C LYS A 151 6.41 -13.00 -8.41
N GLY A 152 7.58 -12.50 -8.03
CA GLY A 152 8.20 -11.32 -8.64
C GLY A 152 8.67 -10.33 -7.59
N TYR A 153 8.39 -9.04 -7.78
CA TYR A 153 8.72 -8.00 -6.81
C TYR A 153 7.56 -7.04 -6.60
N VAL A 154 7.51 -6.43 -5.42
CA VAL A 154 6.55 -5.41 -5.06
C VAL A 154 7.25 -4.10 -4.71
N LYS A 155 6.68 -2.97 -5.14
CA LYS A 155 7.17 -1.63 -4.80
C LYS A 155 6.66 -1.23 -3.42
N ILE A 156 7.57 -1.05 -2.47
CA ILE A 156 7.28 -0.60 -1.10
C ILE A 156 7.86 0.81 -0.91
N SER A 157 7.17 1.71 -0.21
CA SER A 157 7.74 3.02 0.17
C SER A 157 9.02 2.84 0.98
N SER A 158 10.03 3.71 0.79
CA SER A 158 11.21 3.72 1.65
C SER A 158 10.83 3.94 3.13
N PRO A 159 11.68 3.60 4.13
CA PRO A 159 11.36 3.84 5.54
C PRO A 159 10.94 5.29 5.84
N GLU A 160 11.62 6.26 5.24
CA GLU A 160 11.31 7.69 5.35
C GLU A 160 9.93 8.04 4.78
N ALA A 161 9.61 7.49 3.61
CA ALA A 161 8.31 7.66 2.96
C ALA A 161 7.19 6.95 3.72
N THR A 162 7.47 5.78 4.28
CA THR A 162 6.56 5.04 5.16
C THR A 162 6.26 5.86 6.42
N ALA A 163 7.26 6.44 7.07
CA ALA A 163 7.07 7.32 8.22
C ALA A 163 6.18 8.53 7.87
N LEU A 164 6.44 9.16 6.72
CA LEU A 164 5.61 10.25 6.21
C LEU A 164 4.16 9.81 5.98
N ASP A 165 3.94 8.62 5.41
CA ASP A 165 2.60 8.07 5.19
C ASP A 165 1.87 7.81 6.51
N LEU A 166 2.52 7.15 7.47
CA LEU A 166 1.96 6.87 8.80
C LEU A 166 1.48 8.17 9.47
N ALA A 167 2.31 9.22 9.43
CA ALA A 167 1.98 10.50 10.05
C ALA A 167 0.86 11.29 9.34
N ASN A 168 0.59 10.98 8.07
CA ASN A 168 -0.39 11.71 7.28
C ASN A 168 -1.70 10.96 7.05
N TYR A 169 -1.73 9.67 7.33
CA TYR A 169 -2.91 8.84 7.16
C TYR A 169 -3.22 7.97 8.40
N PRO A 170 -3.22 8.54 9.63
CA PRO A 170 -3.38 7.77 10.87
C PRO A 170 -4.71 7.01 10.94
N MET A 171 -5.74 7.47 10.24
CA MET A 171 -7.03 6.79 10.15
C MET A 171 -6.98 5.41 9.47
N TYR A 172 -5.93 5.14 8.69
CA TYR A 172 -5.66 3.83 8.11
C TYR A 172 -4.69 3.00 8.96
N CYS A 173 -4.15 3.57 10.02
CA CYS A 173 -3.10 2.96 10.84
C CYS A 173 -3.58 2.55 12.23
N GLY A 174 -4.90 2.49 12.47
CA GLY A 174 -5.43 2.18 13.79
C GLY A 174 -5.34 3.33 14.80
N GLY A 175 -5.14 4.57 14.33
CA GLY A 175 -5.06 5.76 15.18
C GLY A 175 -3.63 6.20 15.50
N LEU A 176 -3.51 7.29 16.26
CA LEU A 176 -2.22 7.93 16.55
C LEU A 176 -1.30 7.10 17.43
N SER A 177 -1.83 6.40 18.43
CA SER A 177 -1.04 5.54 19.34
C SER A 177 -0.26 4.47 18.54
N ASN A 178 -0.95 3.70 17.69
CA ASN A 178 -0.29 2.69 16.86
C ASN A 178 0.69 3.32 15.84
N VAL A 179 0.42 4.53 15.34
CA VAL A 179 1.38 5.27 14.50
C VAL A 179 2.67 5.55 15.26
N LEU A 180 2.60 6.06 16.50
CA LEU A 180 3.79 6.35 17.30
C LEU A 180 4.62 5.08 17.54
N THR A 181 3.99 4.00 18.00
CA THR A 181 4.68 2.72 18.22
C THR A 181 5.34 2.21 16.94
N THR A 182 4.64 2.29 15.81
CA THR A 182 5.20 1.87 14.52
C THR A 182 6.38 2.77 14.09
N LEU A 183 6.30 4.08 14.34
CA LEU A 183 7.38 5.02 14.04
C LEU A 183 8.62 4.76 14.89
N GLU A 184 8.45 4.42 16.18
CA GLU A 184 9.54 4.05 17.08
C GLU A 184 10.29 2.81 16.57
N GLU A 185 9.57 1.75 16.18
CA GLU A 185 10.19 0.56 15.58
C GLU A 185 10.85 0.87 14.22
N LEU A 186 10.20 1.70 13.40
CA LEU A 186 10.70 2.04 12.05
C LEU A 186 11.93 2.95 12.11
N ALA A 187 12.14 3.68 13.21
CA ALA A 187 13.19 4.67 13.34
C ALA A 187 14.59 4.10 13.07
N GLU A 188 14.85 2.85 13.47
CA GLU A 188 16.13 2.16 13.22
C GLU A 188 16.44 1.99 11.72
N GLN A 189 15.42 2.00 10.87
CA GLN A 189 15.54 1.83 9.42
C GLN A 189 15.59 3.17 8.67
N ILE A 190 15.26 4.28 9.34
CA ILE A 190 15.23 5.62 8.75
C ILE A 190 16.63 6.21 8.69
N GLN A 191 17.06 6.61 7.49
CA GLN A 191 18.33 7.32 7.32
C GLN A 191 18.10 8.83 7.35
N PRO A 192 18.71 9.60 8.28
CA PRO A 192 18.52 11.04 8.38
C PRO A 192 18.75 11.81 7.06
N GLN A 193 19.77 11.43 6.30
CA GLN A 193 20.07 12.04 4.99
C GLN A 193 19.04 11.69 3.91
N ALA A 194 18.45 10.49 3.95
CA ALA A 194 17.37 10.13 3.04
C ALA A 194 16.08 10.89 3.41
N LEU A 195 15.82 11.05 4.71
CA LEU A 195 14.68 11.82 5.23
C LEU A 195 14.79 13.28 4.81
N GLU A 196 15.98 13.87 4.91
CA GLU A 196 16.25 15.23 4.45
C GLU A 196 16.00 15.38 2.93
N ARG A 197 16.50 14.44 2.12
CA ARG A 197 16.26 14.46 0.66
C ARG A 197 14.78 14.38 0.32
N LEU A 198 14.04 13.46 0.94
CA LEU A 198 12.59 13.33 0.76
C LEU A 198 11.88 14.63 1.15
N ALA A 199 12.16 15.16 2.34
CA ALA A 199 11.51 16.36 2.84
C ALA A 199 11.78 17.58 1.95
N ASN A 200 12.99 17.74 1.41
CA ASN A 200 13.32 18.81 0.47
C ASN A 200 12.57 18.70 -0.88
N GLN A 201 12.26 17.48 -1.34
CA GLN A 201 11.51 17.26 -2.58
C GLN A 201 10.01 17.55 -2.43
N LEU A 202 9.47 17.43 -1.21
CA LEU A 202 8.04 17.63 -0.97
C LEU A 202 7.66 19.13 -0.99
N PRO A 203 6.70 19.55 -1.84
CA PRO A 203 6.31 20.95 -1.93
C PRO A 203 5.47 21.45 -0.74
N SER A 204 4.85 20.53 0.01
CA SER A 204 3.83 20.83 1.01
C SER A 204 4.34 20.60 2.44
N SER A 205 4.49 21.67 3.22
CA SER A 205 4.91 21.63 4.63
C SER A 205 3.95 20.91 5.60
N PRO A 206 2.61 20.93 5.43
CA PRO A 206 1.69 20.23 6.33
C PRO A 206 2.04 18.77 6.63
N GLN A 207 2.54 18.04 5.63
CA GLN A 207 2.92 16.63 5.83
C GLN A 207 4.14 16.48 6.73
N LEU A 208 5.11 17.38 6.57
CA LEU A 208 6.33 17.45 7.38
C LEU A 208 6.04 17.95 8.79
N GLN A 209 5.12 18.92 8.95
CA GLN A 209 4.73 19.42 10.27
C GLN A 209 4.14 18.30 11.15
N ARG A 210 3.26 17.46 10.59
CA ARG A 210 2.73 16.29 11.30
C ARG A 210 3.81 15.26 11.62
N LEU A 211 4.67 14.94 10.64
CA LEU A 211 5.75 13.98 10.83
C LEU A 211 6.73 14.42 11.92
N GLY A 212 7.19 15.66 11.87
CA GLY A 212 8.10 16.20 12.87
C GLY A 212 7.49 16.25 14.27
N PHE A 213 6.20 16.62 14.37
CA PHE A 213 5.46 16.56 15.63
C PHE A 213 5.35 15.12 16.17
N MET A 214 5.08 14.12 15.31
CA MET A 214 5.01 12.72 15.74
C MET A 214 6.39 12.15 16.11
N PHE A 215 7.46 12.56 15.44
CA PHE A 215 8.82 12.22 15.87
C PHE A 215 9.15 12.80 17.24
N GLU A 216 8.79 14.06 17.52
CA GLU A 216 8.96 14.64 18.87
C GLU A 216 8.13 13.88 19.92
N ALA A 217 6.88 13.53 19.61
CA ALA A 217 6.02 12.78 20.51
C ALA A 217 6.55 11.37 20.83
N GLY A 218 7.12 10.68 19.83
CA GLY A 218 7.79 9.37 19.99
C GLY A 218 9.23 9.45 20.48
N GLN A 219 9.70 10.63 20.95
CA GLN A 219 11.07 10.84 21.45
C GLN A 219 12.17 10.52 20.41
N LEU A 220 11.87 10.68 19.12
CA LEU A 220 12.77 10.49 17.99
C LEU A 220 13.47 11.81 17.64
N ASP A 221 14.18 12.39 18.59
CA ASP A 221 14.68 13.77 18.56
C ASP A 221 15.59 14.07 17.35
N GLU A 222 16.46 13.14 16.96
CA GLU A 222 17.35 13.31 15.80
C GLU A 222 16.55 13.46 14.49
N LEU A 223 15.53 12.62 14.31
CA LEU A 223 14.67 12.66 13.12
C LEU A 223 13.77 13.91 13.14
N ALA A 224 13.26 14.29 14.32
CA ALA A 224 12.54 15.54 14.50
C ALA A 224 13.42 16.75 14.10
N MET A 225 14.68 16.79 14.54
CA MET A 225 15.60 17.89 14.22
C MET A 225 15.86 18.05 12.71
N VAL A 226 15.94 16.94 11.96
CA VAL A 226 16.03 16.98 10.49
C VAL A 226 14.84 17.72 9.87
N ILE A 227 13.62 17.36 10.28
CA ILE A 227 12.40 17.99 9.76
C ILE A 227 12.32 19.46 10.16
N GLU A 228 12.65 19.79 11.41
CA GLU A 228 12.64 21.17 11.91
C GLU A 228 13.58 22.07 11.10
N THR A 229 14.80 21.59 10.83
CA THR A 229 15.82 22.34 10.07
C THR A 229 15.33 22.73 8.68
N ILE A 230 14.54 21.86 8.04
CA ILE A 230 13.96 22.10 6.72
C ILE A 230 12.78 23.06 6.84
N LEU A 231 11.90 22.87 7.83
CA LEU A 231 10.72 23.73 8.02
C LEU A 231 11.08 25.16 8.42
N ARG A 232 12.20 25.40 9.11
CA ARG A 232 12.71 26.76 9.41
C ARG A 232 12.98 27.59 8.15
N LYS A 233 13.23 26.94 7.01
CA LYS A 233 13.45 27.59 5.71
C LYS A 233 12.13 27.84 4.95
N ARG A 234 10.98 27.47 5.53
CA ARG A 234 9.65 27.54 4.89
C ARG A 234 8.70 28.41 5.70
N THR A 235 7.81 29.12 5.02
CA THR A 235 6.67 29.73 5.69
C THR A 235 5.61 28.66 6.00
N ILE A 236 5.44 28.35 7.28
CA ILE A 236 4.46 27.36 7.75
C ILE A 236 3.25 28.01 8.45
N ARG A 237 2.07 27.43 8.26
CA ARG A 237 0.81 27.79 8.90
C ARG A 237 0.35 26.67 9.83
N ALA A 238 -0.59 26.98 10.73
CA ALA A 238 -1.20 25.98 11.58
C ALA A 238 -1.89 24.90 10.73
N VAL A 239 -1.73 23.64 11.12
CA VAL A 239 -2.31 22.46 10.45
C VAL A 239 -2.84 21.49 11.50
N ALA A 240 -3.98 20.85 11.23
CA ALA A 240 -4.50 19.79 12.10
C ALA A 240 -3.60 18.54 12.08
N LEU A 241 -3.34 17.99 13.26
CA LEU A 241 -2.60 16.75 13.46
C LEU A 241 -3.20 15.61 12.65
N VAL A 242 -4.50 15.37 12.79
CA VAL A 242 -5.26 14.44 11.95
C VAL A 242 -5.95 15.22 10.83
N PRO A 243 -5.79 14.83 9.54
CA PRO A 243 -6.27 15.61 8.38
C PRO A 243 -7.80 15.82 8.23
N LYS A 244 -8.60 15.56 9.26
CA LYS A 244 -10.03 15.90 9.30
C LYS A 244 -10.21 17.09 10.24
N ILE A 245 -10.62 18.23 9.68
CA ILE A 245 -10.92 19.44 10.46
C ILE A 245 -12.44 19.53 10.59
N THR A 246 -12.90 19.58 11.83
CA THR A 246 -14.23 20.06 12.19
C THR A 246 -14.11 21.50 12.72
N ASN A 247 -15.20 22.28 12.70
CA ASN A 247 -15.19 23.64 13.26
C ASN A 247 -14.78 23.69 14.73
N GLN A 248 -14.96 22.58 15.47
CA GLN A 248 -14.57 22.43 16.88
C GLN A 248 -13.06 22.29 17.09
N ASP A 249 -12.28 22.04 16.03
CA ASP A 249 -10.84 21.84 16.15
C ASP A 249 -10.06 23.15 16.19
N MET A 250 -10.69 24.29 15.87
CA MET A 250 -10.02 25.60 15.82
C MET A 250 -9.64 26.15 17.20
N ASP A 251 -10.33 25.70 18.26
CA ASP A 251 -10.09 26.13 19.65
C ASP A 251 -9.09 25.21 20.38
N LYS A 252 -8.59 24.16 19.72
CA LYS A 252 -7.67 23.20 20.34
C LYS A 252 -6.24 23.73 20.45
N PRO A 253 -5.47 23.27 21.46
CA PRO A 253 -4.09 23.72 21.66
C PRO A 253 -3.22 23.54 20.41
N ILE A 254 -2.43 24.56 20.11
CA ILE A 254 -1.46 24.54 19.01
C ILE A 254 -0.07 24.31 19.59
N ASN A 255 0.59 23.24 19.15
CA ASN A 255 2.03 23.08 19.38
C ASN A 255 2.76 24.18 18.59
N LYS A 256 3.48 25.06 19.30
CA LYS A 256 4.14 26.23 18.71
C LYS A 256 5.33 25.86 17.81
N ARG A 257 6.05 24.77 18.14
CA ARG A 257 7.24 24.31 17.41
C ARG A 257 6.88 23.87 15.99
N TRP A 258 5.84 23.04 15.87
CA TRP A 258 5.41 22.46 14.58
C TRP A 258 4.25 23.20 13.93
N LYS A 259 3.62 24.14 14.65
CA LYS A 259 2.33 24.75 14.29
C LYS A 259 1.29 23.68 13.97
N VAL A 260 1.16 22.70 14.85
CA VAL A 260 0.19 21.61 14.74
C VAL A 260 -0.94 21.83 15.74
N ILE A 261 -2.18 21.86 15.26
CA ILE A 261 -3.38 21.88 16.08
C ILE A 261 -3.62 20.45 16.55
N GLN A 262 -3.61 20.23 17.86
CA GLN A 262 -3.77 18.91 18.48
C GLN A 262 -5.24 18.51 18.49
N ASN A 263 -5.76 18.15 17.32
CA ASN A 263 -7.19 17.87 17.11
C ASN A 263 -7.64 16.47 17.53
N GLU A 264 -6.72 15.61 17.94
CA GLU A 264 -6.97 14.29 18.50
C GLU A 264 -5.99 14.11 19.67
N MET A 265 -6.42 13.44 20.75
CA MET A 265 -5.52 13.19 21.87
C MET A 265 -4.48 12.17 21.43
N LEU A 266 -3.21 12.46 21.70
CA LEU A 266 -2.18 11.43 21.76
C LEU A 266 -2.31 10.86 23.16
N GLU A 267 -2.84 9.65 23.29
CA GLU A 267 -2.70 8.89 24.52
C GLU A 267 -1.19 8.64 24.69
N SER A 268 -0.57 9.50 25.50
CA SER A 268 0.73 9.24 26.08
C SER A 268 0.47 8.21 27.18
N ASP A 269 1.00 7.00 27.05
CA ASP A 269 1.08 6.05 28.17
C ASP A 269 2.12 6.54 29.19
N LEU A 270 1.85 7.69 29.80
CA LEU A 270 2.53 8.22 30.99
C LEU A 270 1.52 8.36 32.14
#